data_AF-A0A0K9P8G0-F1
#
_entry.id   AF-A0A0K9P8G0-F1
#
_cell.length_a   1.000
_cell.length_b   1.000
_cell.length_c   1.000
_cell.angle_alpha   90.00
_cell.angle_beta   90.00
_cell.angle_gamma   90.00
#
_symmetry.space_group_name_H-M   'P 1'
#
loop_
_entity.id
_entity.type
_entity.pdbx_description
1 polymer ?
#
loop_
_entity_poly.entity_id
_entity_poly.type
_entity_poly.pdbx_seq_one_letter_code
_entity_poly.pdbx_strand_id
1 'polypeptide(L)' 'MDESKQELNRKIRTHEVAIEEFKSLSSSRVVYQKTANIFFRKDIKTAMGSEEEKLDSAKTQLHKLDLFNA' A
#
# COMPACT_ATOMS: atom_id res chain seq x y z
N MET A 1 1.50 -21.52 -9.07
CA MET A 1 2.25 -21.01 -7.91
C MET A 1 2.91 -19.64 -8.16
N ASP A 2 3.04 -19.16 -9.40
CA ASP A 2 3.61 -17.83 -9.70
C ASP A 2 2.64 -16.63 -9.55
N GLU A 3 1.33 -16.85 -9.50
CA GLU A 3 0.36 -15.76 -9.29
C GLU A 3 0.62 -14.99 -7.98
N SER A 4 1.13 -15.65 -6.93
CA SER A 4 1.34 -15.03 -5.62
C SER A 4 2.49 -14.01 -5.59
N LYS A 5 3.63 -14.30 -6.23
CA LYS A 5 4.81 -13.41 -6.18
C LYS A 5 4.66 -12.20 -7.08
N GLN A 6 4.11 -12.40 -8.28
CA GLN A 6 3.86 -11.31 -9.22
C GLN A 6 2.77 -10.37 -8.70
N GLU A 7 1.68 -10.91 -8.14
CA GLU A 7 0.63 -10.09 -7.52
C GLU A 7 1.18 -9.29 -6.34
N LEU A 8 2.04 -9.89 -5.51
CA LEU A 8 2.63 -9.22 -4.36
C LEU A 8 3.58 -8.09 -4.77
N ASN A 9 4.41 -8.31 -5.80
CA ASN A 9 5.24 -7.25 -6.38
C ASN A 9 4.39 -6.11 -6.96
N ARG A 10 3.24 -6.44 -7.58
CA ARG A 10 2.29 -5.43 -8.05
C ARG A 10 1.73 -4.61 -6.89
N LYS A 11 1.32 -5.25 -5.79
CA LYS A 11 0.83 -4.57 -4.58
C LYS A 11 1.88 -3.63 -3.99
N ILE A 12 3.12 -4.10 -3.86
CA ILE A 12 4.26 -3.29 -3.38
C ILE A 12 4.37 -2.00 -4.19
N ARG A 13 4.44 -2.10 -5.52
CA ARG A 13 4.54 -0.93 -6.41
C ARG A 13 3.35 0.01 -6.27
N THR A 14 2.13 -0.53 -6.17
CA THR A 14 0.93 0.29 -5.96
C THR A 14 0.99 1.08 -4.66
N HIS A 15 1.43 0.47 -3.56
CA HIS A 15 1.56 1.15 -2.27
C HIS A 15 2.68 2.21 -2.28
N GLU A 16 3.81 1.92 -2.93
CA GLU A 16 4.90 2.90 -3.11
C GLU A 16 4.43 4.14 -3.88
N VAL A 17 3.72 3.95 -4.99
CA VAL A 17 3.13 5.05 -5.76
C VAL A 17 2.14 5.84 -4.90
N ALA A 18 1.24 5.17 -4.18
CA ALA A 18 0.25 5.85 -3.33
C ALA A 18 0.92 6.73 -2.25
N ILE A 19 1.99 6.26 -1.63
CA ILE A 19 2.76 7.02 -0.63
C ILE A 19 3.38 8.28 -1.26
N GLU A 20 4.02 8.16 -2.42
CA GLU A 20 4.64 9.30 -3.11
C GLU A 20 3.57 10.30 -3.60
N GLU A 21 2.44 9.81 -4.09
CA GLU A 21 1.28 10.63 -4.43
C GLU A 21 0.80 11.41 -3.19
N PHE A 22 0.63 10.76 -2.03
CA PHE A 22 0.25 11.44 -0.79
C PHE A 22 1.26 12.51 -0.35
N LYS A 23 2.57 12.24 -0.46
CA LYS A 23 3.63 13.21 -0.14
C LYS A 23 3.60 14.44 -1.06
N SER A 24 3.15 14.27 -2.30
CA SER A 24 3.03 15.37 -3.27
C SER A 24 1.83 16.30 -2.98
N LEU A 25 0.85 15.84 -2.19
CA LEU A 25 -0.32 16.63 -1.84
C LEU A 25 -0.03 17.62 -0.70
N SER A 26 -0.73 18.76 -0.71
CA SER A 26 -0.77 19.66 0.45
C SER A 26 -1.27 18.92 1.69
N SER A 27 -0.60 19.10 2.82
CA SER A 27 -0.95 18.46 4.10
C SER A 27 -2.37 18.77 4.60
N SER A 28 -2.98 19.87 4.13
CA SER A 28 -4.36 20.26 4.43
C SER A 28 -5.41 19.62 3.52
N ARG A 29 -4.99 18.92 2.45
CA ARG A 29 -5.91 18.35 1.48
C ARG A 29 -6.59 17.11 2.07
N VAL A 30 -7.89 17.02 1.81
CA VAL A 30 -8.70 15.90 2.27
C VAL A 30 -8.54 14.72 1.30
N VAL A 31 -8.44 13.51 1.84
CA VAL A 31 -8.41 12.26 1.06
C VAL A 31 -9.54 11.34 1.48
N TYR A 32 -9.82 10.35 0.65
CA TYR A 32 -10.90 9.40 0.88
C TYR A 32 -10.41 7.98 0.70
N GLN A 33 -10.77 7.12 1.65
CA GLN A 33 -10.56 5.68 1.55
C GLN A 33 -11.87 5.03 1.09
N LYS A 34 -11.83 4.30 -0.03
CA LYS A 34 -12.96 3.53 -0.51
C LYS A 34 -12.96 2.14 0.12
N THR A 35 -14.07 1.76 0.75
CA THR A 35 -14.33 0.41 1.24
C THR A 35 -15.65 -0.07 0.66
N ALA A 36 -15.60 -1.10 -0.19
CA ALA A 36 -16.72 -1.52 -1.03
C ALA A 36 -17.31 -0.31 -1.80
N ASN A 37 -18.55 0.07 -1.54
CA ASN A 37 -19.23 1.18 -2.21
C ASN A 37 -19.27 2.48 -1.38
N ILE A 38 -18.55 2.54 -0.25
CA ILE A 38 -18.56 3.67 0.68
C ILE A 38 -17.20 4.36 0.70
N PHE A 39 -17.20 5.69 0.74
CA PHE A 39 -16.01 6.52 0.87
C PHE A 39 -15.93 7.13 2.27
N PHE A 40 -14.85 6.86 2.98
CA PHE A 40 -14.56 7.42 4.29
C PHE A 40 -13.54 8.54 4.16
N ARG A 41 -13.90 9.72 4.65
CA ARG A 41 -12.98 10.85 4.72
C ARG A 41 -11.82 10.50 5.68
N LYS A 42 -10.58 10.74 5.24
CA LYS A 42 -9.38 10.62 6.06
C LYS A 42 -8.48 11.85 5.91
N ASP A 43 -7.65 12.08 6.92
CA ASP A 43 -6.50 12.95 6.77
C ASP A 43 -5.36 12.20 6.03
N ILE A 44 -4.48 12.97 5.39
CA ILE A 44 -3.36 12.42 4.59
C ILE A 44 -2.40 11.60 5.44
N LYS A 45 -2.13 12.02 6.68
CA LYS A 45 -1.16 11.33 7.55
C LYS A 45 -1.62 9.91 7.88
N THR A 46 -2.89 9.75 8.26
CA THR A 46 -3.52 8.47 8.56
C THR A 46 -3.65 7.60 7.30
N ALA A 47 -3.96 8.20 6.15
CA ALA A 47 -4.02 7.47 4.89
C ALA A 47 -2.64 6.95 4.47
N MET A 48 -1.60 7.80 4.55
CA MET A 48 -0.23 7.45 4.23
C MET A 48 0.32 6.37 5.18
N GLY A 49 0.12 6.51 6.49
CA GLY A 49 0.54 5.47 7.45
C GLY A 49 -0.10 4.11 7.17
N SER A 50 -1.37 4.09 6.74
CA SER A 50 -2.02 2.83 6.33
C SER A 50 -1.40 2.21 5.07
N GLU A 51 -0.92 3.01 4.13
CA GLU A 51 -0.20 2.49 2.96
C GLU A 51 1.21 2.03 3.32
N GLU A 52 1.90 2.70 4.25
CA GLU A 52 3.21 2.27 4.78
C GLU A 52 3.12 0.91 5.48
N GLU A 53 2.11 0.70 6.34
CA GLU A 53 1.86 -0.59 6.99
C GLU A 53 1.60 -1.72 5.98
N LYS A 54 0.80 -1.45 4.94
CA LYS A 54 0.52 -2.43 3.87
C LYS A 54 1.77 -2.74 3.06
N LEU A 55 2.58 -1.73 2.76
CA LEU A 55 3.84 -1.89 2.05
C LEU A 55 4.80 -2.78 2.83
N ASP A 56 4.98 -2.52 4.13
CA ASP A 56 5.83 -3.32 5.01
C ASP A 56 5.37 -4.78 5.10
N SER A 57 4.06 -4.99 5.28
CA SER A 57 3.45 -6.32 5.28
C SER A 57 3.71 -7.07 3.97
N ALA A 58 3.52 -6.40 2.83
CA ALA A 58 3.73 -6.99 1.52
C ALA A 58 5.21 -7.33 1.24
N LYS A 59 6.14 -6.45 1.63
CA LYS A 59 7.60 -6.71 1.54
C LYS A 59 8.00 -7.88 2.42
N THR A 60 7.47 -7.96 3.64
CA THR A 60 7.72 -9.07 4.57
C THR A 60 7.19 -10.39 4.01
N GLN A 61 6.00 -10.40 3.41
CA GLN A 61 5.45 -11.60 2.75
C GLN A 61 6.31 -12.03 1.56
N LEU A 62 6.82 -11.07 0.77
CA LEU A 62 7.65 -11.36 -0.40
C LEU A 62 8.97 -12.00 0.04
N HIS A 63 9.61 -11.43 1.05
CA HIS A 63 10.84 -11.95 1.62
C HIS A 63 10.66 -13.38 2.16
N LYS A 64 9.54 -13.68 2.82
CA LYS A 64 9.21 -15.05 3.28
C LYS A 64 9.07 -16.03 2.11
N LEU A 65 8.45 -15.61 1.00
CA LEU A 65 8.34 -16.43 -0.20
C LEU A 65 9.70 -16.66 -0.86
N ASP A 66 10.57 -15.65 -0.87
CA ASP A 66 11.92 -15.78 -1.41
C ASP A 66 12.78 -16.75 -0.58
N LEU A 67 12.67 -16.70 0.74
CA LEU A 67 13.36 -17.64 1.65
C LEU A 67 12.85 -19.07 1.54
N PHE A 68 11.55 -19.27 1.29
CA PHE A 68 10.97 -20.63 1.18
C PHE A 68 11.30 -21.31 -0.15
N ASN A 69 11.57 -20.53 -1.20
CA ASN A 69 11.88 -21.03 -2.54
C ASN A 69 13.39 -21.07 -2.86
N ALA A 70 14.24 -20.70 -1.90
CA ALA A 70 15.70 -20.76 -1.98
C ALA A 70 16.23 -22.09 -1.43
#